data_AF-A0A9D5LYP9-F1
#
_entry.id   AF-A0A9D5LYP9-F1
#
_cell.length_a   1.000
_cell.length_b   1.000
_cell.length_c   1.000
_cell.angle_alpha   90.00
_cell.angle_beta   90.00
_cell.angle_gamma   90.00
#
_symmetry.space_group_name_H-M   'P 1'
#
loop_
_entity.id
_entity.type
_entity.pdbx_description
1 polymer ?
#
loop_
_entity_poly.entity_id
_entity_poly.type
_entity_poly.pdbx_seq_one_letter_code
_entity_poly.pdbx_strand_id
1 'polypeptide(L)'
;MKKLIFTAFLAISVTAYSQWTIPAASPRQKVEQQFSMSKITLDYGRPGVKGRKIFGELVPYGKVWRAGANSSTKITFEQSINFGGKVVPAETYGLFIQPSEKEWKVILNKDSKQWGAYEYDEKLNVAEVIIPLQNLSEKQEWFEITLNPVDDNAIDLVFKWDFVKAVVPLKTGKPETVTKIVDKLKEIKQIEKDAAAQK
;
A
#
# COMPACT_ATOMS: atom_id res chain seq x y z
N MET A 1 35.83 -3.27 -50.41
CA MET A 1 35.34 -3.76 -49.09
C MET A 1 35.39 -2.71 -47.96
N LYS A 2 36.30 -1.71 -47.99
CA LYS A 2 36.35 -0.66 -46.94
C LYS A 2 35.27 0.44 -47.01
N LYS A 3 34.61 0.63 -48.16
CA LYS A 3 33.54 1.65 -48.34
C LYS A 3 32.11 1.17 -48.02
N LEU A 4 31.93 -0.13 -47.76
CA LEU A 4 30.62 -0.71 -47.41
C LEU A 4 30.39 -0.81 -45.89
N ILE A 5 31.43 -0.61 -45.08
CA ILE A 5 31.34 -0.70 -43.62
C ILE A 5 30.88 0.64 -43.01
N PHE A 6 31.08 1.76 -43.71
CA PHE A 6 30.72 3.08 -43.18
C PHE A 6 29.22 3.40 -43.29
N THR A 7 28.50 2.78 -44.23
CA THR A 7 27.06 3.01 -44.43
C THR A 7 26.19 2.28 -43.41
N ALA A 8 26.70 1.20 -42.78
CA ALA A 8 25.97 0.45 -41.76
C ALA A 8 25.95 1.14 -40.39
N PHE A 9 26.85 2.11 -40.15
CA PHE A 9 26.93 2.81 -38.86
C PHE A 9 25.97 4.01 -38.74
N LEU A 10 25.40 4.48 -39.85
CA LEU A 10 24.52 5.66 -39.87
C LEU A 10 23.01 5.31 -39.75
N ALA A 11 22.66 4.03 -39.78
CA ALA A 11 21.25 3.58 -39.74
C ALA A 11 20.73 3.24 -38.33
N ILE A 12 21.55 3.34 -37.28
CA ILE A 12 21.17 2.97 -35.90
C ILE A 12 20.72 4.17 -35.06
N SER A 13 20.84 5.40 -35.55
CA SER A 13 20.62 6.62 -34.74
C SER A 13 19.19 7.18 -34.72
N VAL A 14 18.18 6.52 -35.30
CA VAL A 14 16.83 7.12 -35.44
C VAL A 14 15.72 6.44 -34.62
N THR A 15 16.01 5.41 -33.81
CA THR A 15 14.96 4.76 -32.98
C THR A 15 14.90 5.23 -31.53
N ALA A 16 15.68 6.26 -31.13
CA ALA A 16 15.69 6.76 -29.76
C ALA A 16 14.59 7.79 -29.42
N TYR A 17 13.68 8.13 -30.35
CA TYR A 17 12.51 8.96 -30.03
C TYR A 17 11.36 8.07 -29.54
N SER A 18 11.47 7.61 -28.29
CA SER A 18 10.36 6.98 -27.57
C SER A 18 9.83 7.93 -26.49
N GLN A 19 8.71 8.56 -26.84
CA GLN A 19 7.57 8.87 -25.95
C GLN A 19 7.78 9.92 -24.84
N TRP A 20 7.52 11.18 -25.18
CA TRP A 20 6.94 12.11 -24.20
C TRP A 20 5.60 11.54 -23.75
N THR A 21 5.58 10.87 -22.59
CA THR A 21 4.34 10.40 -21.98
C THR A 21 3.74 11.55 -21.18
N ILE A 22 2.48 11.86 -21.42
CA ILE A 22 1.75 12.84 -20.61
C ILE A 22 1.70 12.27 -19.17
N PRO A 23 2.13 13.03 -18.15
CA PRO A 23 2.05 12.56 -16.77
C PRO A 23 0.62 12.13 -16.43
N ALA A 24 0.48 10.92 -15.88
CA ALA A 24 -0.83 10.40 -15.52
C ALA A 24 -1.53 11.34 -14.53
N ALA A 25 -2.80 11.65 -14.77
CA ALA A 25 -3.58 12.56 -13.93
C ALA A 25 -3.65 12.12 -12.45
N SER A 26 -3.50 10.82 -12.21
CA SER A 26 -3.32 10.19 -10.90
C SER A 26 -2.11 9.25 -10.99
N PRO A 27 -0.90 9.72 -10.63
CA PRO A 27 0.30 8.90 -10.65
C PRO A 27 0.11 7.64 -9.81
N ARG A 28 0.67 6.52 -10.26
CA ARG A 28 0.64 5.27 -9.52
C ARG A 28 1.83 5.22 -8.56
N GLN A 29 1.61 4.74 -7.34
CA GLN A 29 2.64 4.56 -6.33
C GLN A 29 2.60 3.13 -5.82
N LYS A 30 3.80 2.56 -5.68
CA LYS A 30 4.04 1.31 -4.98
C LYS A 30 4.82 1.60 -3.71
N VAL A 31 4.33 1.12 -2.57
CA VAL A 31 5.03 1.23 -1.27
C VAL A 31 5.33 -0.18 -0.81
N GLU A 32 6.55 -0.37 -0.34
CA GLU A 32 7.04 -1.65 0.12
C GLU A 32 7.69 -1.45 1.48
N GLN A 33 7.24 -2.20 2.48
CA GLN A 33 7.69 -2.06 3.85
C GLN A 33 7.94 -3.43 4.46
N GLN A 34 9.17 -3.66 4.95
CA GLN A 34 9.45 -4.79 5.80
C GLN A 34 8.65 -4.65 7.10
N PHE A 35 8.00 -5.72 7.51
CA PHE A 35 7.16 -5.75 8.69
C PHE A 35 7.30 -7.11 9.36
N SER A 36 7.62 -7.10 10.66
CA SER A 36 7.86 -8.33 11.40
C SER A 36 8.93 -9.18 10.69
N MET A 37 8.60 -10.42 10.33
CA MET A 37 9.50 -11.33 9.61
C MET A 37 9.18 -11.44 8.11
N SER A 38 8.38 -10.52 7.57
CA SER A 38 7.99 -10.51 6.16
C SER A 38 7.83 -9.07 5.63
N LYS A 39 6.89 -8.87 4.71
CA LYS A 39 6.69 -7.63 3.98
C LYS A 39 5.22 -7.34 3.71
N ILE A 40 4.90 -6.06 3.67
CA ILE A 40 3.62 -5.55 3.18
C ILE A 40 3.90 -4.69 1.94
N THR A 41 3.12 -4.91 0.89
CA THR A 41 3.21 -4.13 -0.35
C THR A 41 1.88 -3.45 -0.64
N LEU A 42 1.91 -2.17 -1.00
CA LEU A 42 0.78 -1.40 -1.49
C LEU A 42 1.02 -1.02 -2.95
N ASP A 43 -0.02 -1.08 -3.77
CA ASP A 43 -0.02 -0.57 -5.15
C ASP A 43 -1.32 0.16 -5.43
N TYR A 44 -1.24 1.47 -5.64
CA TYR A 44 -2.41 2.34 -5.73
C TYR A 44 -2.20 3.57 -6.63
N GLY A 45 -3.30 4.09 -7.17
CA GLY A 45 -3.33 5.38 -7.85
C GLY A 45 -3.53 6.52 -6.86
N ARG A 46 -2.80 7.63 -7.03
CA ARG A 46 -2.85 8.83 -6.19
C ARG A 46 -3.67 9.95 -6.85
N PRO A 47 -5.00 10.02 -6.68
CA PRO A 47 -5.75 11.19 -7.12
C PRO A 47 -5.35 12.44 -6.33
N GLY A 48 -5.28 13.58 -7.02
CA GLY A 48 -5.04 14.89 -6.39
C GLY A 48 -6.35 15.58 -6.01
N VAL A 49 -6.32 16.52 -5.07
CA VAL A 49 -7.51 17.31 -4.70
C VAL A 49 -7.92 18.19 -5.87
N LYS A 50 -6.97 18.97 -6.41
CA LYS A 50 -7.12 19.84 -7.59
C LYS A 50 -8.31 20.81 -7.47
N GLY A 51 -8.49 21.39 -6.28
CA GLY A 51 -9.56 22.36 -5.99
C GLY A 51 -10.97 21.77 -5.88
N ARG A 52 -11.12 20.44 -5.91
CA ARG A 52 -12.42 19.76 -5.81
C ARG A 52 -12.76 19.44 -4.36
N LYS A 53 -14.04 19.39 -4.03
CA LYS A 53 -14.50 18.78 -2.78
C LYS A 53 -14.39 17.26 -2.90
N ILE A 54 -13.64 16.65 -2.00
CA ILE A 54 -13.32 15.22 -2.08
C ILE A 54 -14.43 14.37 -1.48
N PHE A 55 -14.58 14.41 -0.16
CA PHE A 55 -15.56 13.59 0.54
C PHE A 55 -16.95 14.23 0.48
N GLY A 56 -17.96 13.43 0.18
CA GLY A 56 -19.33 13.88 -0.03
C GLY A 56 -19.65 14.36 -1.45
N GLU A 57 -18.64 14.48 -2.34
CA GLU A 57 -18.85 14.84 -3.75
C GLU A 57 -18.07 13.91 -4.70
N LEU A 58 -16.75 14.08 -4.85
CA LEU A 58 -15.94 13.19 -5.67
C LEU A 58 -15.96 11.74 -5.18
N VAL A 59 -15.93 11.58 -3.86
CA VAL A 59 -16.11 10.31 -3.15
C VAL A 59 -17.37 10.43 -2.29
N PRO A 60 -18.51 9.93 -2.78
CA PRO A 60 -19.78 10.03 -2.06
C PRO A 60 -19.75 9.27 -0.73
N TYR A 61 -20.39 9.83 0.29
CA TYR A 61 -20.56 9.14 1.56
C TYR A 61 -21.47 7.92 1.43
N GLY A 62 -21.20 6.88 2.23
CA GLY A 62 -21.97 5.64 2.25
C GLY A 62 -21.78 4.75 1.01
N LYS A 63 -20.91 5.12 0.06
CA LYS A 63 -20.59 4.32 -1.13
C LYS A 63 -19.18 3.76 -1.05
N VAL A 64 -19.03 2.50 -1.46
CA VAL A 64 -17.73 1.84 -1.50
C VAL A 64 -16.86 2.48 -2.59
N TRP A 65 -15.65 2.86 -2.21
CA TRP A 65 -14.63 3.44 -3.06
C TRP A 65 -13.37 2.58 -3.03
N ARG A 66 -12.70 2.50 -4.17
CA ARG A 66 -11.48 1.70 -4.40
C ARG A 66 -10.20 2.20 -3.71
N ALA A 67 -10.33 3.17 -2.79
CA ALA A 67 -9.22 3.79 -2.08
C ALA A 67 -8.07 4.25 -3.00
N GLY A 68 -8.40 4.87 -4.15
CA GLY A 68 -7.42 5.30 -5.16
C GLY A 68 -8.07 5.72 -6.49
N ALA A 69 -7.29 5.73 -7.56
CA ALA A 69 -7.73 6.05 -8.93
C ALA A 69 -7.35 4.98 -9.95
N ASN A 70 -8.16 4.85 -11.02
CA ASN A 70 -8.03 3.83 -12.07
C ASN A 70 -8.24 2.40 -11.55
N SER A 71 -7.22 1.55 -11.50
CA SER A 71 -7.31 0.22 -10.86
C SER A 71 -7.59 0.35 -9.36
N SER A 72 -8.22 -0.67 -8.79
CA SER A 72 -8.35 -0.79 -7.33
C SER A 72 -7.00 -0.82 -6.64
N THR A 73 -6.97 -0.25 -5.43
CA THR A 73 -5.80 -0.32 -4.56
C THR A 73 -5.59 -1.75 -4.12
N LYS A 74 -4.35 -2.22 -4.22
CA LYS A 74 -3.95 -3.56 -3.80
C LYS A 74 -3.09 -3.47 -2.56
N ILE A 75 -3.34 -4.39 -1.63
CA ILE A 75 -2.50 -4.62 -0.48
C ILE A 75 -2.12 -6.10 -0.45
N THR A 76 -0.82 -6.37 -0.44
CA THR A 76 -0.27 -7.73 -0.38
C THR A 76 0.39 -7.94 0.98
N PHE A 77 -0.01 -9.01 1.65
CA PHE A 77 0.61 -9.48 2.88
C PHE A 77 1.38 -10.77 2.61
N GLU A 78 2.66 -10.81 2.98
CA GLU A 78 3.49 -12.02 2.87
C GLU A 78 3.42 -12.93 4.11
N GLN A 79 2.66 -12.52 5.12
CA GLN A 79 2.32 -13.34 6.30
C GLN A 79 0.87 -13.09 6.72
N SER A 80 0.34 -13.91 7.63
CA SER A 80 -0.98 -13.63 8.23
C SER A 80 -0.96 -12.32 9.01
N ILE A 81 -1.97 -11.48 8.82
CA ILE A 81 -2.11 -10.17 9.47
C ILE A 81 -3.42 -10.13 10.26
N ASN A 82 -3.39 -9.58 11.46
CA ASN A 82 -4.58 -9.13 12.15
C ASN A 82 -4.93 -7.73 11.63
N PHE A 83 -5.98 -7.64 10.84
CA PHE A 83 -6.54 -6.43 10.26
C PHE A 83 -7.73 -5.98 11.11
N GLY A 84 -7.51 -4.99 11.99
CA GLY A 84 -8.60 -4.40 12.78
C GLY A 84 -9.37 -5.38 13.67
N GLY A 85 -8.71 -6.44 14.16
CA GLY A 85 -9.31 -7.48 15.00
C GLY A 85 -9.56 -8.81 14.29
N LYS A 86 -9.51 -8.86 12.95
CA LYS A 86 -9.71 -10.09 12.18
C LYS A 86 -8.42 -10.56 11.54
N VAL A 87 -8.04 -11.82 11.79
CA VAL A 87 -6.87 -12.42 11.16
C VAL A 87 -7.20 -12.83 9.73
N VAL A 88 -6.40 -12.34 8.78
CA VAL A 88 -6.42 -12.73 7.37
C VAL A 88 -5.12 -13.43 6.99
N PRO A 89 -5.15 -14.41 6.07
CA PRO A 89 -3.95 -15.11 5.63
C PRO A 89 -3.05 -14.21 4.76
N ALA A 90 -1.86 -14.73 4.43
CA ALA A 90 -0.97 -14.11 3.45
C ALA A 90 -1.59 -14.21 2.06
N GLU A 91 -1.87 -13.07 1.44
CA GLU A 91 -2.53 -12.98 0.13
C GLU A 91 -2.41 -11.56 -0.44
N THR A 92 -2.92 -11.35 -1.65
CA THR A 92 -3.16 -10.01 -2.20
C THR A 92 -4.65 -9.70 -2.19
N TYR A 93 -5.02 -8.64 -1.51
CA TYR A 93 -6.39 -8.17 -1.36
C TYR A 93 -6.62 -6.86 -2.13
N GLY A 94 -7.85 -6.64 -2.57
CA GLY A 94 -8.36 -5.32 -2.91
C GLY A 94 -8.66 -4.55 -1.62
N LEU A 95 -8.20 -3.31 -1.53
CA LEU A 95 -8.43 -2.43 -0.40
C LEU A 95 -9.47 -1.38 -0.78
N PHE A 96 -10.59 -1.38 -0.05
CA PHE A 96 -11.72 -0.50 -0.29
C PHE A 96 -12.05 0.31 0.96
N ILE A 97 -12.69 1.45 0.76
CA ILE A 97 -13.14 2.36 1.82
C ILE A 97 -14.59 2.75 1.53
N GLN A 98 -15.47 2.60 2.51
CA GLN A 98 -16.78 3.24 2.51
C GLN A 98 -16.72 4.42 3.49
N PRO A 99 -16.65 5.67 2.99
CA PRO A 99 -16.50 6.82 3.85
C PRO A 99 -17.84 7.28 4.45
N SER A 100 -17.79 7.77 5.69
CA SER A 100 -18.83 8.62 6.29
C SER A 100 -18.21 9.95 6.72
N GLU A 101 -19.01 10.82 7.32
CA GLU A 101 -18.56 12.13 7.83
C GLU A 101 -17.56 12.02 8.98
N LYS A 102 -17.66 10.99 9.82
CA LYS A 102 -16.86 10.88 11.07
C LYS A 102 -15.92 9.69 11.11
N GLU A 103 -16.18 8.69 10.28
CA GLU A 103 -15.47 7.41 10.30
C GLU A 103 -15.46 6.78 8.91
N TRP A 104 -14.46 5.96 8.65
CA TRP A 104 -14.37 5.14 7.46
C TRP A 104 -14.49 3.68 7.84
N LYS A 105 -15.27 2.93 7.05
CA LYS A 105 -15.18 1.48 7.02
C LYS A 105 -14.13 1.09 5.97
N VAL A 106 -13.01 0.53 6.42
CA VAL A 106 -11.94 0.02 5.56
C VAL A 106 -12.12 -1.49 5.39
N ILE A 107 -12.01 -1.97 4.16
CA ILE A 107 -12.45 -3.29 3.75
C ILE A 107 -11.32 -3.98 2.98
N LEU A 108 -11.03 -5.23 3.34
CA LEU A 108 -10.25 -6.15 2.52
C LEU A 108 -11.20 -7.06 1.75
N ASN A 109 -11.05 -7.09 0.44
CA ASN A 109 -11.83 -7.92 -0.48
C ASN A 109 -10.89 -8.87 -1.25
N LYS A 110 -11.33 -10.12 -1.48
CA LYS A 110 -10.53 -11.12 -2.21
C LYS A 110 -10.28 -10.77 -3.68
N ASP A 111 -11.17 -9.99 -4.30
CA ASP A 111 -10.92 -9.54 -5.66
C ASP A 111 -10.00 -8.31 -5.66
N SER A 112 -8.74 -8.55 -6.01
CA SER A 112 -7.68 -7.54 -6.10
C SER A 112 -7.40 -7.05 -7.52
N LYS A 113 -8.19 -7.45 -8.52
CA LYS A 113 -7.91 -7.13 -9.94
C LYS A 113 -8.93 -6.18 -10.57
N GLN A 114 -9.88 -5.68 -9.78
CA GLN A 114 -10.94 -4.82 -10.27
C GLN A 114 -10.43 -3.47 -10.78
N TRP A 115 -11.07 -2.98 -11.84
CA TRP A 115 -10.99 -1.58 -12.24
C TRP A 115 -12.15 -0.81 -11.62
N GLY A 116 -11.86 0.32 -10.95
CA GLY A 116 -12.92 1.01 -10.24
C GLY A 116 -13.38 0.26 -8.98
N ALA A 117 -14.67 0.41 -8.66
CA ALA A 117 -15.42 -0.38 -7.68
C ALA A 117 -16.77 -0.84 -8.27
N TYR A 118 -16.87 -0.92 -9.60
CA TYR A 118 -18.12 -1.19 -10.32
C TYR A 118 -18.56 -2.64 -10.21
N GLU A 119 -17.58 -3.55 -10.16
CA GLU A 119 -17.77 -5.00 -10.01
C GLU A 119 -17.56 -5.44 -8.55
N TYR A 120 -17.66 -4.51 -7.61
CA TYR A 120 -17.48 -4.80 -6.20
C TYR A 120 -18.54 -5.80 -5.70
N ASP A 121 -18.10 -6.92 -5.14
CA ASP A 121 -18.96 -7.93 -4.52
C ASP A 121 -18.66 -8.02 -3.02
N GLU A 122 -19.64 -7.64 -2.21
CA GLU A 122 -19.58 -7.66 -0.75
C GLU A 122 -19.33 -9.06 -0.19
N LYS A 123 -19.74 -10.11 -0.92
CA LYS A 123 -19.53 -11.52 -0.52
C LYS A 123 -18.05 -11.91 -0.51
N LEU A 124 -17.20 -11.15 -1.19
CA LEU A 124 -15.76 -11.36 -1.24
C LEU A 124 -15.02 -10.59 -0.13
N ASN A 125 -15.73 -9.85 0.74
CA ASN A 125 -15.12 -9.19 1.89
C ASN A 125 -14.61 -10.21 2.90
N VAL A 126 -13.32 -10.12 3.22
CA VAL A 126 -12.66 -11.00 4.19
C VAL A 126 -12.37 -10.30 5.51
N ALA A 127 -12.25 -8.98 5.55
CA ALA A 127 -12.14 -8.22 6.78
C ALA A 127 -12.69 -6.80 6.61
N GLU A 128 -13.24 -6.26 7.68
CA GLU A 128 -13.77 -4.90 7.75
C GLU A 128 -13.39 -4.30 9.09
N VAL A 129 -13.03 -3.02 9.10
CA VAL A 129 -12.74 -2.27 10.31
C VAL A 129 -13.31 -0.86 10.17
N ILE A 130 -13.94 -0.37 11.23
CA ILE A 130 -14.43 1.00 11.30
C ILE A 130 -13.40 1.82 12.08
N ILE A 131 -12.94 2.92 11.49
CA ILE A 131 -11.92 3.79 12.07
C ILE A 131 -12.39 5.25 12.07
N PRO A 132 -12.14 6.00 13.16
CA PRO A 132 -12.49 7.42 13.21
C PRO A 132 -11.56 8.25 12.33
N LEU A 133 -12.08 9.37 11.83
CA LEU A 133 -11.31 10.35 11.08
C LEU A 133 -10.58 11.33 12.02
N GLN A 134 -9.38 11.71 11.58
CA GLN A 134 -8.55 12.74 12.19
C GLN A 134 -8.43 13.90 11.21
N ASN A 135 -8.52 15.12 11.71
CA ASN A 135 -8.27 16.31 10.90
C ASN A 135 -6.76 16.58 10.81
N LEU A 136 -6.30 16.94 9.62
CA LEU A 136 -4.95 17.44 9.37
C LEU A 136 -4.94 18.97 9.45
N SER A 137 -3.85 19.54 9.96
CA SER A 137 -3.63 20.99 9.94
C SER A 137 -3.24 21.50 8.55
N GLU A 138 -2.61 20.64 7.75
CA GLU A 138 -2.16 20.94 6.41
C GLU A 138 -2.88 20.07 5.40
N LYS A 139 -3.14 20.65 4.22
CA LYS A 139 -3.82 19.97 3.13
C LYS A 139 -2.88 18.92 2.50
N GLN A 140 -3.30 17.67 2.53
CA GLN A 140 -2.70 16.59 1.74
C GLN A 140 -3.23 16.65 0.30
N GLU A 141 -2.51 17.30 -0.60
CA GLU A 141 -2.95 17.49 -1.99
C GLU A 141 -3.11 16.16 -2.77
N TRP A 142 -2.22 15.20 -2.55
CA TRP A 142 -2.26 13.90 -3.23
C TRP A 142 -2.66 12.80 -2.27
N PHE A 143 -3.68 12.01 -2.63
CA PHE A 143 -4.05 10.82 -1.86
C PHE A 143 -2.82 9.97 -1.58
N GLU A 144 -2.64 9.62 -0.32
CA GLU A 144 -1.46 8.94 0.18
C GLU A 144 -1.86 7.83 1.13
N ILE A 145 -1.25 6.67 0.91
CA ILE A 145 -1.26 5.52 1.80
C ILE A 145 0.19 5.22 2.17
N THR A 146 0.46 5.17 3.47
CA THR A 146 1.78 4.85 4.05
C THR A 146 1.68 3.72 5.05
N LEU A 147 2.82 3.06 5.28
CA LEU A 147 2.98 1.99 6.26
C LEU A 147 4.00 2.50 7.29
N ASN A 148 3.55 2.76 8.52
CA ASN A 148 4.37 3.35 9.56
C ASN A 148 4.64 2.31 10.66
N PRO A 149 5.85 1.71 10.71
CA PRO A 149 6.18 0.73 11.73
C PRO A 149 5.97 1.28 13.14
N VAL A 150 5.37 0.48 14.01
CA VAL A 150 5.17 0.81 15.43
C VAL A 150 6.15 -0.01 16.28
N ASP A 151 6.18 -1.33 16.05
CA ASP A 151 7.10 -2.27 16.68
C ASP A 151 7.27 -3.54 15.81
N ASP A 152 7.96 -4.56 16.32
CA ASP A 152 8.21 -5.84 15.62
C ASP A 152 6.92 -6.61 15.24
N ASN A 153 5.80 -6.30 15.88
CA ASN A 153 4.51 -6.97 15.75
C ASN A 153 3.39 -6.06 15.25
N ALA A 154 3.60 -4.74 15.15
CA ALA A 154 2.58 -3.77 14.78
C ALA A 154 3.07 -2.72 13.77
N ILE A 155 2.19 -2.36 12.84
CA ILE A 155 2.41 -1.34 11.82
C ILE A 155 1.10 -0.61 11.51
N ASP A 156 1.15 0.70 11.38
CA ASP A 156 -0.02 1.51 11.03
C ASP A 156 -0.14 1.66 9.52
N LEU A 157 -1.30 1.28 8.97
CA LEU A 157 -1.72 1.61 7.62
C LEU A 157 -2.42 2.97 7.65
N VAL A 158 -1.73 4.00 7.17
CA VAL A 158 -2.15 5.40 7.31
C VAL A 158 -2.63 5.94 5.97
N PHE A 159 -3.83 6.48 5.95
CA PHE A 159 -4.43 7.16 4.80
C PHE A 159 -4.44 8.66 5.06
N LYS A 160 -4.10 9.45 4.05
CA LYS A 160 -4.25 10.92 4.06
C LYS A 160 -4.78 11.42 2.73
N TRP A 161 -5.74 12.34 2.78
CA TRP A 161 -6.20 13.09 1.61
C TRP A 161 -6.96 14.33 2.02
N ASP A 162 -6.71 15.42 1.31
CA ASP A 162 -7.27 16.72 1.68
C ASP A 162 -6.92 17.02 3.15
N PHE A 163 -7.87 17.39 4.00
CA PHE A 163 -7.63 17.62 5.42
C PHE A 163 -7.94 16.39 6.29
N VAL A 164 -8.06 15.20 5.70
CA VAL A 164 -8.49 13.99 6.42
C VAL A 164 -7.33 13.00 6.53
N LYS A 165 -7.21 12.41 7.73
CA LYS A 165 -6.35 11.28 8.03
C LYS A 165 -7.16 10.16 8.67
N ALA A 166 -6.84 8.92 8.31
CA ALA A 166 -7.40 7.73 8.94
C ALA A 166 -6.28 6.70 9.17
N VAL A 167 -6.35 5.92 10.24
CA VAL A 167 -5.31 4.95 10.62
C VAL A 167 -5.94 3.60 10.91
N VAL A 168 -5.50 2.56 10.21
CA VAL A 168 -5.81 1.16 10.54
C VAL A 168 -4.58 0.55 11.20
N PRO A 169 -4.64 0.18 12.50
CA PRO A 169 -3.57 -0.57 13.13
C PRO A 169 -3.56 -2.00 12.60
N LEU A 170 -2.42 -2.44 12.07
CA LEU A 170 -2.17 -3.81 11.66
C LEU A 170 -1.24 -4.49 12.66
N LYS A 171 -1.53 -5.74 12.97
CA LYS A 171 -0.63 -6.58 13.78
C LYS A 171 -0.29 -7.85 13.04
N THR A 172 0.81 -8.49 13.39
CA THR A 172 1.05 -9.87 12.94
C THR A 172 -0.10 -10.77 13.42
N GLY A 173 -0.52 -11.71 12.57
CA GLY A 173 -1.53 -12.71 12.91
C GLY A 173 -1.03 -13.75 13.94
N LYS A 174 0.29 -13.82 14.19
CA LYS A 174 0.92 -14.78 15.12
C LYS A 174 1.99 -14.10 16.00
N PRO A 175 1.60 -13.18 16.90
CA PRO A 175 2.55 -12.37 17.68
C PRO A 175 3.46 -13.19 18.60
N GLU A 176 2.94 -14.27 19.19
CA GLU A 176 3.74 -15.14 20.06
C GLU A 176 4.85 -15.87 19.29
N THR A 177 4.57 -16.32 18.06
CA THR A 177 5.56 -16.99 17.21
C THR A 177 6.66 -16.02 16.81
N VAL A 178 6.28 -14.80 16.41
CA VAL A 178 7.24 -13.75 16.04
C VAL A 178 8.14 -13.42 17.22
N THR A 179 7.57 -13.18 18.39
CA THR A 179 8.33 -12.81 19.60
C THR A 179 9.35 -13.90 19.96
N LYS A 180 8.93 -15.18 19.97
CA LYS A 180 9.85 -16.31 20.22
C LYS A 180 10.99 -16.41 19.20
N ILE A 181 10.72 -16.11 17.93
CA ILE A 181 11.77 -16.10 16.89
C ILE A 181 12.73 -14.94 17.12
N VAL A 182 12.21 -13.75 17.37
CA VAL A 182 13.01 -12.54 17.62
C VAL A 182 13.93 -12.73 18.83
N ASP A 183 13.41 -13.28 19.92
CA ASP A 183 14.21 -13.52 21.14
C ASP A 183 15.35 -14.51 20.88
N LYS A 184 15.06 -15.64 20.22
CA LYS A 184 16.10 -16.61 19.82
C LYS A 184 17.15 -16.00 18.89
N LEU A 185 16.75 -15.16 17.94
CA LEU A 185 17.69 -14.50 17.04
C LEU A 185 18.58 -13.50 17.77
N LYS A 186 18.06 -12.80 18.79
CA LYS A 186 18.85 -11.92 19.65
C LYS A 186 19.87 -12.72 20.47
N GLU A 187 19.46 -13.85 21.04
CA GLU A 187 20.37 -14.76 21.76
C GLU A 187 21.52 -15.26 20.86
N ILE A 188 21.20 -15.73 19.65
CA ILE A 188 22.21 -16.20 18.69
C ILE A 188 23.21 -15.09 18.35
N LYS A 189 22.73 -13.88 18.04
CA LYS A 189 23.61 -12.73 17.71
C LYS A 189 24.51 -12.35 18.88
N GLN A 190 24.02 -12.47 20.11
CA GLN A 190 24.83 -12.21 21.30
C GLN A 190 25.94 -13.25 21.44
N ILE A 191 25.64 -14.54 21.27
CA ILE A 191 26.62 -15.63 21.28
C ILE A 191 27.70 -15.42 20.20
N GLU A 192 27.29 -15.04 18.98
CA GLU A 192 28.22 -14.77 17.88
C GLU A 192 29.17 -13.61 18.20
N LYS A 193 28.63 -12.54 18.80
CA LYS A 193 29.42 -11.38 19.24
C LYS A 193 30.43 -11.74 20.32
N ASP A 194 30.01 -12.52 21.31
CA ASP A 194 30.88 -12.95 22.41
C ASP A 194 31.97 -13.91 21.92
N ALA A 195 31.66 -14.81 21.00
CA ALA A 195 32.63 -15.69 20.35
C ALA A 195 33.63 -14.93 19.47
N ALA A 196 33.19 -13.85 18.81
CA ALA A 196 34.06 -12.99 18.02
C ALA A 196 35.00 -12.15 18.89
N ALA A 197 34.57 -11.74 20.09
CA ALA A 197 35.38 -10.98 21.04
C ALA A 197 36.47 -11.81 21.76
N GLN A 198 36.33 -13.15 21.74
CA GLN A 198 37.30 -14.09 22.32
C GLN A 198 38.39 -14.56 21.32
N LYS A 199 38.32 -14.13 20.06
CA LYS A 199 39.31 -14.39 19.02
C LYS A 199 40.23 -13.18 18.83
#